data_AF-A0A7J5D3N1-F1
#
_entry.id   AF-A0A7J5D3N1-F1
#
_cell.length_a   1.000
_cell.length_b   1.000
_cell.length_c   1.000
_cell.angle_alpha   90.00
_cell.angle_beta   90.00
_cell.angle_gamma   90.00
#
_symmetry.space_group_name_H-M   'P 1'
#
loop_
_entity.id
_entity.type
_entity.pdbx_description
1 polymer ?
#
loop_
_entity_poly.entity_id
_entity_poly.type
_entity_poly.pdbx_seq_one_letter_code
_entity_poly.pdbx_strand_id
1 'polypeptide(L)'
;MIAFEAKRKSIMTETEAVSISRDAAEYLRTAANYIAEDAAIRRLRYHLLRLRASAGLTDKDVEELGELGRLVFREGRTSDQTARIAQRTDASPLAVTIAKVVEEGTPWARWPADPKAVLLGAILGAYLSLSALSDASGSRPDVTLVATSGAVAGGLATSASMFVMENIKQTPLDDYLDLREGQCADH
;
A
#
# COMPACT_ATOMS: atom_id res chain seq x y z
N MET A 1 17.86 -29.15 -37.69
CA MET A 1 16.80 -29.56 -36.77
C MET A 1 17.26 -29.32 -35.33
N ILE A 2 17.18 -28.08 -34.85
CA ILE A 2 17.17 -27.72 -33.42
C ILE A 2 16.17 -26.56 -33.34
N ALA A 3 15.08 -26.79 -32.61
CA ALA A 3 13.95 -25.89 -32.48
C ALA A 3 14.40 -24.60 -31.78
N PHE A 4 14.24 -23.49 -32.50
CA PHE A 4 14.41 -22.13 -32.02
C PHE A 4 13.25 -21.80 -31.06
N GLU A 5 13.59 -21.42 -29.84
CA GLU A 5 12.86 -20.53 -28.93
C GLU A 5 11.36 -20.33 -29.21
N ALA A 6 10.53 -21.25 -28.73
CA ALA A 6 9.14 -20.93 -28.43
C ALA A 6 9.09 -20.25 -27.05
N LYS A 7 9.28 -18.93 -27.07
CA LYS A 7 8.96 -18.01 -25.97
C LYS A 7 7.57 -18.34 -25.45
N ARG A 8 7.51 -19.01 -24.30
CA ARG A 8 6.29 -19.44 -23.62
C ARG A 8 5.54 -18.19 -23.16
N LYS A 9 4.75 -17.61 -24.06
CA LYS A 9 3.68 -16.68 -23.70
C LYS A 9 2.69 -17.55 -22.92
N SER A 10 2.85 -17.57 -21.60
CA SER A 10 1.95 -18.29 -20.70
C SER A 10 0.58 -17.65 -20.84
N ILE A 11 -0.26 -18.24 -21.69
CA ILE A 11 -1.68 -17.90 -21.74
C ILE A 11 -2.24 -18.51 -20.46
N MET A 12 -2.45 -17.66 -19.46
CA MET A 12 -3.13 -18.02 -18.21
C MET A 12 -4.46 -18.69 -18.57
N THR A 13 -4.67 -19.90 -18.06
CA THR A 13 -5.90 -20.64 -18.32
C THR A 13 -7.06 -19.99 -17.57
N GLU A 14 -8.28 -20.14 -18.08
CA GLU A 14 -9.50 -19.61 -17.43
C GLU A 14 -9.63 -20.13 -15.99
N THR A 15 -9.25 -21.38 -15.74
CA THR A 15 -9.21 -22.00 -14.41
C THR A 15 -8.22 -21.32 -13.47
N GLU A 16 -7.01 -20.96 -13.95
CA GLU A 16 -6.01 -20.22 -13.17
C GLU A 16 -6.45 -18.78 -12.90
N ALA A 17 -7.10 -18.13 -13.87
CA ALA A 17 -7.65 -16.78 -13.69
C ALA A 17 -8.75 -16.75 -12.61
N VAL A 18 -9.63 -17.75 -12.61
CA VAL A 18 -10.71 -17.91 -11.63
C VAL A 18 -10.16 -18.24 -10.24
N SER A 19 -9.12 -19.07 -10.12
CA SER A 19 -8.49 -19.35 -8.83
C SER A 19 -7.85 -18.09 -8.23
N ILE A 20 -7.04 -17.37 -9.03
CA ILE A 20 -6.41 -16.10 -8.59
C ILE A 20 -7.46 -15.10 -8.12
N SER A 21 -8.57 -14.99 -8.86
CA SER A 21 -9.65 -14.05 -8.51
C SER A 21 -10.36 -14.43 -7.20
N ARG A 22 -10.56 -15.74 -6.95
CA ARG A 22 -11.16 -16.24 -5.72
C ARG A 22 -10.25 -15.97 -4.52
N ASP A 23 -8.96 -16.25 -4.67
CA ASP A 23 -7.95 -16.05 -3.64
C ASP A 23 -7.86 -14.55 -3.28
N ALA A 24 -7.86 -13.67 -4.28
CA ALA A 24 -7.88 -12.22 -4.08
C ALA A 24 -9.11 -11.73 -3.29
N ALA A 25 -10.30 -12.27 -3.58
CA ALA A 25 -11.52 -11.93 -2.86
C ALA A 25 -11.53 -12.44 -1.41
N GLU A 26 -10.86 -13.56 -1.14
CA GLU A 26 -10.66 -14.07 0.21
C GLU A 26 -9.66 -13.21 0.99
N TYR A 27 -8.53 -12.87 0.40
CA TYR A 27 -7.53 -11.98 1.02
C TYR A 27 -8.11 -10.61 1.35
N LEU A 28 -8.91 -10.04 0.43
CA LEU A 28 -9.62 -8.79 0.68
C LEU A 28 -10.56 -8.89 1.89
N ARG A 29 -11.34 -9.97 1.98
CA ARG A 29 -12.27 -10.20 3.11
C ARG A 29 -11.52 -10.34 4.43
N THR A 30 -10.46 -11.13 4.47
CA THR A 30 -9.63 -11.31 5.67
C THR A 30 -9.02 -10.00 6.12
N ALA A 31 -8.41 -9.25 5.21
CA ALA A 31 -7.87 -7.93 5.52
C ALA A 31 -8.95 -6.96 6.00
N ALA A 32 -10.11 -6.90 5.33
CA ALA A 32 -11.22 -6.04 5.72
C ALA A 32 -11.73 -6.33 7.14
N ASN A 33 -11.78 -7.61 7.54
CA ASN A 33 -12.14 -7.99 8.91
C ASN A 33 -11.14 -7.46 9.94
N TYR A 34 -9.83 -7.62 9.70
CA TYR A 34 -8.79 -7.07 10.60
C TYR A 34 -8.87 -5.55 10.69
N ILE A 35 -9.13 -4.87 9.57
CA ILE A 35 -9.31 -3.43 9.53
C ILE A 35 -10.51 -3.01 10.38
N ALA A 36 -11.64 -3.71 10.23
CA ALA A 36 -12.86 -3.42 10.98
C ALA A 36 -12.68 -3.66 12.48
N GLU A 37 -12.06 -4.77 12.89
CA GLU A 37 -11.74 -5.09 14.28
C GLU A 37 -10.87 -4.00 14.91
N ASP A 38 -9.76 -3.62 14.27
CA ASP A 38 -8.83 -2.65 14.81
C ASP A 38 -9.44 -1.23 14.83
N ALA A 39 -10.21 -0.88 13.80
CA ALA A 39 -10.92 0.40 13.71
C ALA A 39 -11.99 0.54 14.80
N ALA A 40 -12.68 -0.56 15.18
CA ALA A 40 -13.65 -0.57 16.26
C ALA A 40 -13.04 -0.17 17.61
N ILE A 41 -11.74 -0.43 17.81
CA ILE A 41 -10.99 -0.07 19.02
C ILE A 41 -10.61 1.43 19.02
N ARG A 42 -10.74 2.13 17.89
CA ARG A 42 -10.53 3.58 17.72
C ARG A 42 -9.16 4.07 18.18
N ARG A 43 -8.12 3.25 18.00
CA ARG A 43 -6.77 3.53 18.48
C ARG A 43 -5.72 3.04 17.48
N LEU A 44 -4.94 3.97 16.92
CA LEU A 44 -3.82 3.69 16.00
C LEU A 44 -2.88 2.58 16.51
N ARG A 45 -2.64 2.56 17.83
CA ARG A 45 -1.76 1.57 18.48
C ARG A 45 -2.13 0.12 18.15
N TYR A 46 -3.42 -0.20 18.03
CA TYR A 46 -3.83 -1.57 17.73
C TYR A 46 -3.45 -1.98 16.32
N HIS A 47 -3.48 -1.03 15.38
CA HIS A 47 -3.03 -1.32 14.04
C HIS A 47 -1.51 -1.65 13.99
N LEU A 48 -0.73 -0.88 14.74
CA LEU A 48 0.71 -1.09 14.84
C LEU A 48 1.07 -2.39 15.58
N LEU A 49 0.30 -2.77 16.60
CA LEU A 49 0.50 -4.03 17.32
C LEU A 49 0.24 -5.25 16.44
N ARG A 50 -0.71 -5.17 15.50
CA ARG A 50 -0.91 -6.24 14.53
C ARG A 50 0.29 -6.36 13.59
N LEU A 51 0.78 -5.25 13.03
CA LEU A 51 1.99 -5.25 12.19
C LEU A 51 3.25 -5.72 12.95
N ARG A 52 3.33 -5.47 14.26
CA ARG A 52 4.35 -6.09 15.13
C ARG A 52 4.23 -7.62 15.13
N ALA A 53 3.02 -8.14 15.34
CA ALA A 53 2.79 -9.58 15.39
C ALA A 53 2.99 -10.26 14.02
N SER A 54 2.67 -9.59 12.91
CA SER A 54 2.61 -10.21 11.59
C SER A 54 3.73 -9.82 10.62
N ALA A 55 4.41 -8.68 10.83
CA ALA A 55 5.39 -8.13 9.90
C ALA A 55 6.69 -7.64 10.56
N GLY A 56 6.90 -7.98 11.84
CA GLY A 56 8.19 -7.80 12.51
C GLY A 56 8.51 -6.38 12.95
N LEU A 57 7.50 -5.52 13.18
CA LEU A 57 7.75 -4.27 13.91
C LEU A 57 8.25 -4.57 15.32
N THR A 58 9.21 -3.78 15.80
CA THR A 58 9.68 -3.81 17.19
C THR A 58 8.78 -2.95 18.09
N ASP A 59 8.90 -3.09 19.41
CA ASP A 59 8.18 -2.20 20.36
C ASP A 59 8.54 -0.73 20.14
N LYS A 60 9.82 -0.46 19.86
CA LYS A 60 10.32 0.88 19.54
C LYS A 60 9.77 1.41 18.21
N ASP A 61 9.55 0.55 17.21
CA ASP A 61 8.85 0.94 15.98
C ASP A 61 7.41 1.35 16.25
N VAL A 62 6.69 0.59 17.09
CA VAL A 62 5.31 0.91 17.46
C VAL A 62 5.23 2.27 18.16
N GLU A 63 6.18 2.57 19.05
CA GLU A 63 6.26 3.87 19.72
C GLU A 63 6.56 5.01 18.74
N GLU A 64 7.58 4.87 17.89
CA GLU A 64 8.00 5.93 16.98
C GLU A 64 7.00 6.15 15.84
N LEU A 65 6.35 5.10 15.32
CA LEU A 65 5.24 5.21 14.37
C LEU A 65 3.98 5.78 15.03
N GLY A 66 3.75 5.46 16.31
CA GLY A 66 2.68 6.07 17.10
C GLY A 66 2.86 7.58 17.24
N GLU A 67 4.09 8.03 17.49
CA GLU A 67 4.44 9.44 17.54
C GLU A 67 4.34 10.12 16.17
N LEU A 68 4.79 9.45 15.10
CA LEU A 68 4.57 9.93 13.73
C LEU A 68 3.07 10.11 13.44
N GLY A 69 2.24 9.15 13.82
CA GLY A 69 0.79 9.26 13.73
C GLY A 69 0.25 10.43 14.53
N ARG A 70 0.71 10.64 15.77
CA ARG A 70 0.31 11.80 16.59
C ARG A 70 0.60 13.12 15.86
N LEU A 71 1.77 13.25 15.23
CA LEU A 71 2.16 14.44 14.47
C LEU A 71 1.28 14.61 13.23
N VAL A 72 1.11 13.56 12.43
CA VAL A 72 0.25 13.55 11.23
C VAL A 72 -1.18 13.99 11.55
N PHE A 73 -1.79 13.42 12.61
CA PHE A 73 -3.18 13.73 12.96
C PHE A 73 -3.36 15.09 13.65
N ARG A 74 -2.31 15.68 14.21
CA ARG A 74 -2.32 17.02 14.82
C ARG A 74 -1.70 18.10 13.93
N GLU A 75 -1.43 17.79 12.67
CA GLU A 75 -0.83 18.72 11.70
C GLU A 75 0.53 19.27 12.17
N GLY A 76 1.26 18.45 12.94
CA GLY A 76 2.63 18.71 13.32
C GLY A 76 3.62 18.41 12.19
N ARG A 77 4.83 18.97 12.27
CA ARG A 77 5.92 18.64 11.35
C ARG A 77 6.36 17.19 11.56
N THR A 78 6.42 16.43 10.48
CA THR A 78 6.76 14.99 10.49
C THR A 78 8.22 14.71 10.15
N SER A 79 8.93 15.65 9.51
CA SER A 79 10.30 15.49 8.99
C SER A 79 11.29 14.93 10.01
N ASP A 80 11.28 15.47 11.22
CA ASP A 80 12.24 15.09 12.25
C ASP A 80 11.96 13.66 12.73
N GLN A 81 10.68 13.29 12.80
CA GLN A 81 10.25 11.96 13.24
C GLN A 81 10.47 10.91 12.14
N THR A 82 10.23 11.24 10.87
CA THR A 82 10.51 10.33 9.74
C THR A 82 12.01 10.10 9.58
N ALA A 83 12.82 11.17 9.67
CA ALA A 83 14.28 11.08 9.66
C ALA A 83 14.80 10.23 10.83
N ARG A 84 14.25 10.43 12.03
CA ARG A 84 14.61 9.64 13.22
C ARG A 84 14.35 8.14 13.01
N ILE A 85 13.19 7.75 12.49
CA ILE A 85 12.88 6.34 12.21
C ILE A 85 13.83 5.81 11.12
N ALA A 86 14.07 6.57 10.05
CA ALA A 86 14.86 6.12 8.91
C ALA A 86 16.36 5.95 9.21
N GLN A 87 16.92 6.77 10.10
CA GLN A 87 18.35 6.75 10.45
C GLN A 87 18.69 5.77 11.58
N ARG A 88 17.67 5.21 12.23
CA ARG A 88 17.82 4.36 13.38
C ARG A 88 18.27 2.95 12.95
N THR A 89 19.41 2.50 13.45
CA THR A 89 20.06 1.24 13.03
C THR A 89 19.26 -0.02 13.32
N ASP A 90 18.38 0.02 14.33
CA ASP A 90 17.51 -1.08 14.74
C ASP A 90 16.04 -0.87 14.31
N ALA A 91 15.78 0.00 13.33
CA ALA A 91 14.44 0.16 12.75
C ALA A 91 14.10 -1.02 11.84
N SER A 92 12.89 -1.57 11.98
CA SER A 92 12.43 -2.60 11.04
C SER A 92 12.25 -1.99 9.63
N PRO A 93 12.47 -2.79 8.57
CA PRO A 93 12.28 -2.30 7.20
C PRO A 93 10.87 -1.75 6.94
N LEU A 94 9.85 -2.32 7.59
CA LEU A 94 8.47 -1.83 7.50
C LEU A 94 8.30 -0.46 8.16
N ALA A 95 8.88 -0.24 9.34
CA ALA A 95 8.82 1.07 10.00
C ALA A 95 9.48 2.17 9.15
N VAL A 96 10.67 1.88 8.60
CA VAL A 96 11.36 2.80 7.68
C VAL A 96 10.52 3.08 6.45
N THR A 97 9.89 2.05 5.88
CA THR A 97 9.05 2.19 4.68
C THR A 97 7.83 3.08 4.95
N ILE A 98 7.10 2.85 6.04
CA ILE A 98 5.94 3.68 6.42
C ILE A 98 6.37 5.14 6.64
N ALA A 99 7.48 5.35 7.35
CA ALA A 99 8.01 6.70 7.59
C ALA A 99 8.35 7.42 6.28
N LYS A 100 9.02 6.75 5.35
CA LYS A 100 9.35 7.30 4.02
C LYS A 100 8.13 7.57 3.17
N VAL A 101 7.12 6.70 3.18
CA VAL A 101 5.87 6.91 2.45
C VAL A 101 5.15 8.16 2.96
N VAL A 102 5.13 8.40 4.27
CA VAL A 102 4.57 9.62 4.86
C VAL A 102 5.40 10.85 4.50
N GLU A 103 6.73 10.77 4.56
CA GLU A 103 7.64 11.85 4.19
C GLU A 103 7.44 12.27 2.72
N GLU A 104 7.54 11.31 1.80
CA GLU A 104 7.40 11.54 0.36
C GLU A 104 5.96 11.91 -0.04
N GLY A 105 4.94 11.45 0.70
CA GLY A 105 3.53 11.75 0.43
C GLY A 105 3.05 13.11 0.96
N THR A 106 3.88 13.85 1.69
CA THR A 106 3.56 15.21 2.19
C THR A 106 3.81 16.27 1.10
N PRO A 107 3.42 17.57 1.27
CA PRO A 107 3.21 18.58 0.20
C PRO A 107 4.36 18.90 -0.78
N TRP A 108 5.47 18.18 -0.71
CA TRP A 108 6.65 18.27 -1.54
C TRP A 108 6.58 17.25 -2.69
N ALA A 109 5.75 16.21 -2.54
CA ALA A 109 5.25 15.43 -3.68
C ALA A 109 4.49 16.36 -4.63
N ARG A 110 4.56 16.06 -5.93
CA ARG A 110 3.93 16.79 -7.05
C ARG A 110 2.42 17.09 -6.88
N TRP A 111 1.76 16.60 -5.82
CA TRP A 111 0.32 16.62 -5.63
C TRP A 111 -0.04 16.70 -4.13
N PRO A 112 -1.04 17.51 -3.75
CA PRO A 112 -1.50 17.57 -2.36
C PRO A 112 -2.20 16.26 -1.97
N ALA A 113 -1.61 15.51 -1.04
CA ALA A 113 -2.25 14.38 -0.40
C ALA A 113 -2.45 14.65 1.09
N ASP A 114 -3.55 14.18 1.67
CA ASP A 114 -3.75 14.21 3.13
C ASP A 114 -2.77 13.24 3.80
N PRO A 115 -1.83 13.72 4.64
CA PRO A 115 -0.86 12.86 5.31
C PRO A 115 -1.52 11.80 6.21
N LYS A 116 -2.72 12.08 6.75
CA LYS A 116 -3.52 11.14 7.55
C LYS A 116 -3.91 9.94 6.69
N ALA A 117 -4.38 10.22 5.48
CA ALA A 117 -4.78 9.20 4.52
C ALA A 117 -3.57 8.41 4.00
N VAL A 118 -2.42 9.05 3.74
CA VAL A 118 -1.19 8.37 3.33
C VAL A 118 -0.69 7.38 4.40
N LEU A 119 -0.62 7.82 5.66
CA LEU A 119 -0.22 6.96 6.78
C LEU A 119 -1.15 5.75 6.93
N LEU A 120 -2.47 6.00 6.92
CA LEU A 120 -3.45 4.91 7.02
C LEU A 120 -3.35 3.98 5.81
N GLY A 121 -3.28 4.52 4.59
CA GLY A 121 -3.11 3.76 3.37
C GLY A 121 -1.90 2.83 3.44
N ALA A 122 -0.77 3.30 3.95
CA ALA A 122 0.42 2.47 4.13
C ALA A 122 0.21 1.33 5.14
N ILE A 123 -0.41 1.61 6.29
CA ILE A 123 -0.72 0.58 7.30
C ILE A 123 -1.69 -0.47 6.73
N LEU A 124 -2.74 -0.03 6.06
CA LEU A 124 -3.77 -0.90 5.49
C LEU A 124 -3.26 -1.71 4.30
N GLY A 125 -2.40 -1.12 3.47
CA GLY A 125 -1.73 -1.82 2.38
C GLY A 125 -0.85 -2.95 2.89
N ALA A 126 -0.10 -2.73 3.98
CA ALA A 126 0.67 -3.78 4.63
C ALA A 126 -0.22 -4.95 5.10
N TYR A 127 -1.41 -4.67 5.67
CA TYR A 127 -2.37 -5.72 6.06
C TYR A 127 -2.86 -6.58 4.91
N LEU A 128 -3.26 -5.93 3.81
CA LEU A 128 -3.76 -6.60 2.62
C LEU A 128 -2.70 -7.54 2.06
N SER A 129 -1.47 -7.07 1.96
CA SER A 129 -0.36 -7.87 1.43
C SER A 129 -0.01 -9.05 2.34
N LEU A 130 -0.10 -8.90 3.67
CA LEU A 130 0.11 -10.01 4.60
C LEU A 130 -1.00 -11.07 4.53
N SER A 131 -2.24 -10.66 4.22
CA SER A 131 -3.36 -11.60 4.05
C SER A 131 -3.17 -12.46 2.80
N ALA A 132 -2.47 -11.95 1.77
CA ALA A 132 -2.11 -12.68 0.57
C ALA A 132 -1.00 -13.74 0.79
N LEU A 133 -0.37 -13.78 1.98
CA LEU A 133 0.62 -14.81 2.34
C LEU A 133 -0.03 -16.09 2.87
N SER A 134 -1.36 -16.09 3.07
CA SER A 134 -2.03 -17.15 3.82
C SER A 134 -2.27 -18.45 3.06
N ASP A 135 -2.07 -18.57 1.73
CA ASP A 135 -1.91 -19.88 1.06
C ASP A 135 -1.59 -19.82 -0.45
N ALA A 136 -0.82 -20.83 -0.95
CA ALA A 136 -1.02 -21.58 -2.23
C ALA A 136 0.25 -22.24 -2.80
N SER A 137 1.46 -21.80 -2.44
CA SER A 137 2.72 -22.33 -2.97
C SER A 137 3.66 -22.59 -1.81
N GLY A 138 4.21 -23.79 -1.66
CA GLY A 138 5.07 -24.18 -0.53
C GLY A 138 6.32 -23.32 -0.29
N SER A 139 6.56 -22.27 -1.10
CA SER A 139 7.48 -21.17 -0.78
C SER A 139 6.77 -20.11 0.05
N ARG A 140 7.15 -19.99 1.33
CA ARG A 140 6.78 -18.82 2.15
C ARG A 140 7.40 -17.57 1.52
N PRO A 141 6.59 -16.63 1.00
CA PRO A 141 7.12 -15.37 0.50
C PRO A 141 7.77 -14.60 1.64
N ASP A 142 8.76 -13.76 1.34
CA ASP A 142 9.37 -12.88 2.34
C ASP A 142 8.32 -11.90 2.86
N VAL A 143 7.87 -12.15 4.10
CA VAL A 143 6.89 -11.34 4.84
C VAL A 143 7.27 -9.86 4.83
N THR A 144 8.56 -9.57 4.96
CA THR A 144 9.08 -8.20 4.99
C THR A 144 8.89 -7.52 3.64
N LEU A 145 9.28 -8.20 2.56
CA LEU A 145 9.11 -7.68 1.19
C LEU A 145 7.64 -7.44 0.88
N VAL A 146 6.76 -8.37 1.26
CA VAL A 146 5.33 -8.28 0.98
C VAL A 146 4.68 -7.16 1.79
N ALA A 147 4.97 -7.04 3.08
CA ALA A 147 4.44 -5.96 3.92
C ALA A 147 4.94 -4.58 3.48
N THR A 148 6.23 -4.44 3.16
CA THR A 148 6.81 -3.17 2.69
C THR A 148 6.24 -2.76 1.33
N SER A 149 6.11 -3.71 0.38
CA SER A 149 5.46 -3.46 -0.91
C SER A 149 4.00 -3.04 -0.74
N GLY A 150 3.27 -3.71 0.15
CA GLY A 150 1.91 -3.34 0.52
C GLY A 150 1.81 -1.93 1.08
N ALA A 151 2.72 -1.55 1.98
CA ALA A 151 2.76 -0.22 2.55
C ALA A 151 2.98 0.88 1.51
N VAL A 152 3.93 0.66 0.59
CA VAL A 152 4.16 1.59 -0.53
C VAL A 152 2.92 1.69 -1.41
N ALA A 153 2.36 0.55 -1.84
CA ALA A 153 1.19 0.52 -2.72
C ALA A 153 -0.02 1.20 -2.08
N GLY A 154 -0.29 0.96 -0.80
CA GLY A 154 -1.44 1.53 -0.09
C GLY A 154 -1.32 3.03 0.14
N GLY A 155 -0.13 3.51 0.53
CA GLY A 155 0.11 4.95 0.68
C GLY A 155 0.09 5.70 -0.66
N LEU A 156 0.67 5.10 -1.70
CA LEU A 156 0.63 5.65 -3.06
C LEU A 156 -0.79 5.67 -3.62
N ALA A 157 -1.54 4.57 -3.51
CA ALA A 157 -2.92 4.52 -3.99
C ALA A 157 -3.76 5.62 -3.35
N THR A 158 -3.60 5.83 -2.04
CA THR A 158 -4.39 6.85 -1.33
C THR A 158 -4.02 8.28 -1.74
N SER A 159 -2.73 8.58 -1.91
CA SER A 159 -2.29 9.90 -2.41
C SER A 159 -2.67 10.12 -3.87
N ALA A 160 -2.44 9.13 -4.74
CA ALA A 160 -2.77 9.20 -6.15
C ALA A 160 -4.28 9.31 -6.40
N SER A 161 -5.13 8.62 -5.62
CA SER A 161 -6.58 8.71 -5.78
C SER A 161 -7.10 10.13 -5.58
N MET A 162 -6.57 10.89 -4.62
CA MET A 162 -6.97 12.29 -4.43
C MET A 162 -6.61 13.13 -5.65
N PHE A 163 -5.39 12.96 -6.16
CA PHE A 163 -4.94 13.65 -7.36
C PHE A 163 -5.79 13.29 -8.58
N VAL A 164 -6.00 11.99 -8.85
CA VAL A 164 -6.80 11.51 -9.97
C VAL A 164 -8.23 12.05 -9.88
N MET A 165 -8.85 11.99 -8.70
CA MET A 165 -10.20 12.54 -8.49
C MET A 165 -10.28 14.04 -8.71
N GLU A 166 -9.23 14.79 -8.39
CA GLU A 166 -9.20 16.23 -8.67
C GLU A 166 -9.11 16.52 -10.17
N ASN A 167 -8.36 15.73 -10.94
CA ASN A 167 -8.32 15.88 -12.41
C ASN A 167 -9.63 15.45 -13.05
N ILE A 168 -10.27 14.39 -12.57
CA ILE A 168 -11.58 13.96 -13.06
C ILE A 168 -12.60 15.09 -12.97
N LYS A 169 -12.57 15.92 -11.91
CA LYS A 169 -13.48 17.07 -11.80
C LYS A 169 -13.25 18.14 -12.88
N GLN A 170 -12.05 18.20 -13.45
CA GLN A 170 -11.68 19.18 -14.47
C GLN A 170 -11.98 18.69 -15.90
N THR A 171 -12.37 17.42 -16.06
CA THR A 171 -12.65 16.78 -17.35
C THR A 171 -14.11 16.30 -17.36
N PRO A 172 -14.87 16.48 -18.46
CA PRO A 172 -16.17 15.85 -18.59
C PRO A 172 -16.08 14.33 -18.38
N LEU A 173 -17.02 13.74 -17.64
CA LEU A 173 -16.91 12.33 -17.25
C LEU A 173 -16.87 11.39 -18.46
N ASP A 174 -17.63 11.69 -19.51
CA ASP A 174 -17.64 10.90 -20.74
C ASP A 174 -16.28 10.92 -21.44
N ASP A 175 -15.59 12.06 -21.43
CA ASP A 175 -14.24 12.19 -22.00
C ASP A 175 -13.20 11.45 -21.14
N TYR A 176 -13.35 11.47 -19.81
CA TYR A 176 -12.46 10.73 -18.91
C TYR A 176 -12.64 9.20 -19.03
N LEU A 177 -13.87 8.74 -19.32
CA LEU A 177 -14.23 7.33 -19.45
C LEU A 177 -14.15 6.82 -20.89
N ASP A 178 -13.85 7.68 -21.88
CA ASP A 178 -13.71 7.24 -23.26
C ASP A 178 -12.44 6.39 -23.42
N LEU A 179 -12.64 5.10 -23.69
CA LEU A 179 -11.57 4.13 -23.91
C LEU A 179 -11.14 4.06 -25.38
N ARG A 180 -11.71 4.90 -26.25
CA ARG A 180 -11.30 5.00 -27.65
C ARG A 180 -10.07 5.90 -27.71
N GLU A 181 -8.91 5.30 -27.97
CA GLU A 181 -7.66 6.04 -28.12
C GLU A 181 -7.80 7.18 -29.13
N GLY A 182 -7.20 8.33 -28.80
CA GLY A 182 -7.19 9.52 -29.64
C GLY A 182 -6.83 9.19 -31.08
N GLN A 183 -7.80 9.39 -31.97
CA GLN A 183 -7.49 9.68 -33.36
C GLN A 183 -6.71 11.00 -33.33
N CYS A 184 -5.37 10.91 -33.44
CA CYS A 184 -4.59 12.01 -33.97
C CYS A 184 -5.33 12.49 -35.22
N ALA A 185 -5.81 13.73 -35.18
CA ALA A 185 -6.31 14.40 -36.34
C ALA A 185 -5.16 14.45 -37.34
N ASP A 186 -5.21 13.59 -38.36
CA ASP A 186 -4.42 13.75 -39.57
C ASP A 186 -4.88 15.07 -40.22
N HIS A 187 -4.06 16.10 -40.07
CA HIS A 187 -4.11 17.33 -40.86
C HIS A 187 -3.01 17.28 -41.92
#